data_AF-X1EKN0-F1
#
_entry.id   AF-X1EKN0-F1
#
_cell.length_a   1.000
_cell.length_b   1.000
_cell.length_c   1.000
_cell.angle_alpha   90.00
_cell.angle_beta   90.00
_cell.angle_gamma   90.00
#
_symmetry.space_group_name_H-M   'P 1'
#
loop_
_entity.id
_entity.type
_entity.pdbx_description
1 polymer ?
#
loop_
_entity_poly.entity_id
_entity_poly.type
_entity_poly.pdbx_seq_one_letter_code
_entity_poly.pdbx_strand_id
1 'polypeptide(L)'
;ADKLDPRVADLERKIHQILFPEIEFAYGGEVNKRWRNAKCDVLALWSHIHYGSGIFVTMDSNFHKKTKKPRLLALGAGEILKPEDAASRLTNDANNA
;
A
#
# COMPACT_ATOMS: atom_id res chain seq x y z
N ALA A 1 20.22 -17.10 4.22
CA ALA A 1 18.90 -16.44 4.14
C ALA A 1 19.12 -14.98 4.46
N ASP A 2 19.12 -14.16 3.42
CA ASP A 2 19.42 -12.73 3.50
C ASP A 2 18.45 -12.07 4.48
N LYS A 3 18.98 -11.45 5.54
CA LYS A 3 18.14 -10.74 6.51
C LYS A 3 17.74 -9.43 5.83
N LEU A 4 16.57 -9.40 5.21
CA LEU A 4 15.93 -8.16 4.75
C LEU A 4 16.22 -7.05 5.75
N ASP A 5 16.72 -5.91 5.25
CA ASP A 5 17.02 -4.72 6.04
C ASP A 5 15.92 -4.52 7.11
N PRO A 6 16.26 -4.39 8.40
CA PRO A 6 15.27 -4.23 9.48
C PRO A 6 14.24 -3.12 9.21
N ARG A 7 14.63 -2.07 8.48
CA ARG A 7 13.74 -0.97 8.06
C ARG A 7 12.72 -1.42 7.01
N VAL A 8 13.11 -2.33 6.13
CA VAL A 8 12.25 -2.93 5.12
C VAL A 8 11.18 -3.81 5.77
N ALA A 9 11.58 -4.65 6.74
CA ALA A 9 10.65 -5.51 7.48
C ALA A 9 9.68 -4.70 8.37
N ASP A 10 10.09 -3.52 8.86
CA ASP A 10 9.27 -2.64 9.69
C ASP A 10 8.16 -1.93 8.87
N LEU A 11 8.48 -1.44 7.67
CA LEU A 11 7.49 -0.80 6.79
C LEU A 11 6.36 -1.76 6.41
N GLU A 12 6.71 -2.99 6.03
CA GLU A 12 5.74 -4.02 5.67
C GLU A 12 4.75 -4.29 6.83
N ARG A 13 5.27 -4.42 8.06
CA ARG A 13 4.45 -4.63 9.26
C ARG A 13 3.51 -3.45 9.54
N LYS A 14 3.99 -2.22 9.38
CA LYS A 14 3.18 -1.01 9.57
C LYS A 14 2.04 -0.92 8.56
N ILE A 15 2.31 -1.22 7.29
CA ILE A 15 1.28 -1.26 6.25
C ILE A 15 0.23 -2.34 6.58
N HIS A 16 0.67 -3.54 6.96
CA HIS A 16 -0.22 -4.63 7.36
C HIS A 16 -1.14 -4.24 8.53
N GLN A 17 -0.60 -3.62 9.58
CA GLN A 17 -1.39 -3.18 10.73
C GLN A 17 -2.46 -2.13 10.37
N ILE A 18 -2.24 -1.34 9.33
CA ILE A 18 -3.23 -0.36 8.84
C ILE A 18 -4.29 -1.07 8.00
N LEU A 19 -3.87 -1.90 7.04
CA LEU A 19 -4.78 -2.50 6.06
C LEU A 19 -5.56 -3.69 6.63
N PHE A 20 -4.94 -4.51 7.48
CA PHE A 20 -5.49 -5.78 7.93
C PHE A 20 -5.14 -6.07 9.41
N PRO A 21 -5.53 -5.21 10.37
CA PRO A 21 -5.19 -5.38 11.78
C PRO A 21 -5.71 -6.69 12.40
N GLU A 22 -6.73 -7.30 11.81
CA GLU A 22 -7.36 -8.54 12.28
C GLU A 22 -6.81 -9.81 11.60
N ILE A 23 -5.90 -9.66 10.63
CA ILE A 23 -5.26 -10.79 9.96
C ILE A 23 -3.86 -10.94 10.55
N GLU A 24 -3.44 -12.16 10.87
CA GLU A 24 -2.09 -12.42 11.37
C GLU A 24 -1.03 -12.02 10.34
N PHE A 25 0.02 -11.32 10.79
CA PHE A 25 1.12 -10.91 9.92
C PHE A 25 2.01 -12.07 9.50
N ALA A 26 2.39 -12.90 10.47
CA ALA A 26 3.21 -14.08 10.23
C ALA A 26 2.36 -15.19 9.62
N TYR A 27 2.93 -15.89 8.65
CA TYR A 27 2.29 -17.07 8.09
C TYR A 27 2.51 -18.26 9.02
N GLY A 28 1.43 -18.88 9.51
CA GLY A 28 1.50 -19.94 10.52
C GLY A 28 0.77 -21.24 10.17
N GLY A 29 0.23 -21.41 8.96
CA GLY A 29 -0.66 -22.54 8.64
C GLY A 29 -0.70 -22.91 7.15
N GLU A 30 -1.88 -23.24 6.62
CA GLU A 30 -2.12 -23.39 5.18
C GLU A 30 -2.46 -22.03 4.52
N VAL A 31 -2.06 -21.84 3.26
CA VAL A 31 -2.31 -20.60 2.51
C VAL A 31 -3.80 -20.50 2.21
N ASN A 32 -4.54 -19.87 3.11
CA ASN A 32 -5.91 -19.49 2.82
C ASN A 32 -5.93 -18.22 1.95
N LYS A 33 -6.94 -18.13 1.09
CA LYS A 33 -7.12 -17.03 0.13
C LYS A 33 -7.12 -15.65 0.82
N ARG A 34 -7.69 -15.56 2.02
CA ARG A 34 -7.82 -14.31 2.77
C ARG A 34 -6.46 -13.74 3.16
N TRP A 35 -5.58 -14.56 3.75
CA TRP A 35 -4.24 -14.15 4.14
C TRP A 35 -3.39 -13.79 2.91
N ARG A 36 -3.44 -14.61 1.85
CA ARG A 36 -2.67 -14.35 0.63
C ARG A 36 -3.03 -13.02 -0.02
N ASN A 37 -4.33 -12.72 -0.16
CA ASN A 37 -4.77 -11.44 -0.72
C ASN A 37 -4.27 -10.27 0.13
N ALA A 38 -4.42 -10.35 1.45
CA ALA A 38 -3.92 -9.32 2.36
C ALA A 38 -2.39 -9.11 2.22
N LYS A 39 -1.63 -10.20 2.11
CA LYS A 39 -0.18 -10.15 1.93
C LYS A 39 0.20 -9.49 0.59
N CYS A 40 -0.48 -9.84 -0.51
CA CYS A 40 -0.25 -9.22 -1.81
C CYS A 40 -0.53 -7.72 -1.78
N ASP A 41 -1.63 -7.28 -1.16
CA ASP A 41 -1.98 -5.86 -1.02
C ASP A 41 -0.93 -5.09 -0.21
N VAL A 42 -0.43 -5.68 0.87
CA VAL A 42 0.65 -5.11 1.68
C VAL A 42 1.93 -4.97 0.86
N LEU A 43 2.33 -6.01 0.14
CA LEU A 43 3.57 -6.02 -0.65
C LEU A 43 3.51 -5.08 -1.86
N ALA A 44 2.32 -4.90 -2.45
CA ALA A 44 2.12 -3.94 -3.54
C ALA A 44 2.39 -2.50 -3.07
N LEU A 45 1.79 -2.10 -1.94
CA LEU A 45 2.04 -0.76 -1.39
C LEU A 45 3.45 -0.62 -0.81
N TRP A 46 3.98 -1.67 -0.19
CA TRP A 46 5.36 -1.67 0.29
C TRP A 46 6.35 -1.38 -0.85
N SER A 47 6.19 -2.07 -1.99
CA SER A 47 7.07 -1.87 -3.15
C SER A 47 6.96 -0.45 -3.70
N HIS A 48 5.72 0.07 -3.78
CA HIS A 48 5.45 1.45 -4.20
C HIS A 48 6.19 2.48 -3.33
N ILE A 49 6.09 2.35 -2.00
CA ILE A 49 6.76 3.24 -1.06
C ILE A 49 8.28 3.07 -1.13
N HIS A 50 8.76 1.83 -1.16
CA HIS A 50 10.20 1.52 -1.13
C HIS A 50 10.94 2.10 -2.34
N TYR A 51 10.34 2.03 -3.53
CA TYR A 51 10.92 2.59 -4.74
C TYR A 51 10.53 4.05 -5.03
N GLY A 52 9.80 4.69 -4.11
CA GLY A 52 9.52 6.13 -4.17
C GLY A 52 8.56 6.55 -5.29
N SER A 53 7.65 5.66 -5.70
CA SER A 53 6.63 6.00 -6.69
C SER A 53 5.68 7.06 -6.13
N GLY A 54 5.34 8.09 -6.92
CA GLY A 54 4.54 9.22 -6.44
C GLY A 54 3.05 8.92 -6.24
N ILE A 55 2.42 8.20 -7.18
CA ILE A 55 0.97 7.92 -7.17
C ILE A 55 0.73 6.42 -7.17
N PHE A 56 0.10 5.90 -6.11
CA PHE A 56 -0.38 4.52 -6.02
C PHE A 56 -1.80 4.45 -6.57
N VAL A 57 -1.96 3.83 -7.74
CA VAL A 57 -3.26 3.76 -8.43
C VAL A 57 -3.95 2.44 -8.11
N THR A 58 -5.15 2.49 -7.51
CA THR A 58 -5.94 1.29 -7.19
C THR A 58 -7.44 1.58 -7.08
N MET A 59 -8.27 0.61 -7.46
CA MET A 59 -9.72 0.63 -7.24
C MET A 59 -10.13 -0.01 -5.91
N ASP A 60 -9.20 -0.62 -5.17
CA ASP A 60 -9.55 -1.27 -3.91
C ASP A 60 -9.91 -0.24 -2.84
N SER A 61 -11.19 -0.29 -2.45
CA SER A 61 -11.79 0.54 -1.41
C SER A 61 -11.03 0.52 -0.08
N ASN A 62 -10.29 -0.55 0.25
CA ASN A 62 -9.56 -0.67 1.50
C ASN A 62 -8.49 0.42 1.64
N PHE A 63 -7.81 0.77 0.55
CA PHE A 63 -6.82 1.84 0.49
C PHE A 63 -7.44 3.24 0.53
N HIS A 64 -8.73 3.36 0.21
CA HIS A 64 -9.48 4.63 0.17
C HIS A 64 -10.31 4.90 1.43
N LYS A 65 -10.37 3.96 2.39
CA LYS A 65 -11.10 4.15 3.65
C LYS A 65 -10.56 5.38 4.40
N LYS A 66 -11.46 6.25 4.86
CA LYS A 66 -11.12 7.47 5.64
C LYS A 66 -10.22 7.19 6.86
N THR A 67 -10.35 6.01 7.46
CA THR A 67 -9.55 5.58 8.62
C THR A 67 -8.18 5.02 8.26
N LYS A 68 -7.92 4.70 6.99
CA LYS A 68 -6.70 4.02 6.52
C LYS A 68 -5.86 4.92 5.62
N LYS A 69 -6.47 5.54 4.61
CA LYS A 69 -5.78 6.36 3.61
C LYS A 69 -4.82 7.37 4.25
N PRO A 70 -5.21 8.22 5.22
CA PRO A 70 -4.29 9.20 5.83
C PRO A 70 -3.08 8.55 6.52
N ARG A 71 -3.28 7.39 7.15
CA ARG A 71 -2.19 6.64 7.83
C ARG A 71 -1.22 6.04 6.81
N LEU A 72 -1.70 5.60 5.65
CA LEU A 72 -0.85 5.12 4.56
C LEU A 72 -0.06 6.27 3.92
N LEU A 73 -0.68 7.45 3.74
CA LEU A 73 0.02 8.64 3.26
C LEU A 73 1.16 9.03 4.21
N ALA A 74 0.92 8.98 5.52
CA ALA A 74 1.93 9.24 6.55
C ALA A 74 3.10 8.24 6.55
N LEU A 75 2.94 7.04 5.97
CA LEU A 75 4.03 6.09 5.75
C LEU A 75 4.83 6.34 4.47
N GLY A 76 4.47 7.35 3.67
CA GLY A 76 5.15 7.69 2.43
C GLY A 76 4.48 7.15 1.16
N ALA A 77 3.18 6.83 1.19
CA ALA A 77 2.46 6.35 0.00
C ALA A 77 2.32 7.40 -1.13
N GLY A 78 2.66 8.66 -0.88
CA GLY A 78 2.47 9.75 -1.84
C GLY A 78 0.98 10.04 -2.04
N GLU A 79 0.46 9.87 -3.24
CA GLU A 79 -0.98 9.93 -3.53
C GLU A 79 -1.55 8.52 -3.68
N ILE A 80 -2.79 8.30 -3.22
CA ILE A 80 -3.53 7.07 -3.49
C ILE A 80 -4.78 7.45 -4.26
N LEU A 81 -4.84 7.10 -5.54
CA LEU A 81 -5.90 7.55 -6.46
C LEU A 81 -6.59 6.37 -7.13
N LYS A 82 -7.83 6.57 -7.54
CA LYS A 82 -8.46 5.69 -8.52
C LYS A 82 -7.92 6.01 -9.92
N PRO A 83 -8.04 5.09 -10.89
CA PRO A 83 -7.57 5.32 -12.26
C PRO A 83 -8.10 6.62 -12.89
N GLU A 84 -9.39 6.93 -12.73
CA GLU A 84 -10.00 8.14 -13.27
C GLU A 84 -9.44 9.43 -12.64
N ASP A 85 -9.21 9.40 -11.32
CA ASP A 85 -8.63 10.52 -10.59
C ASP A 85 -7.16 10.73 -10.97
N ALA A 86 -6.41 9.63 -11.13
CA ALA A 86 -5.02 9.65 -11.55
C ALA A 86 -4.88 10.21 -12.98
N ALA A 87 -5.74 9.79 -13.92
CA ALA A 87 -5.74 10.32 -15.29
C ALA A 87 -6.05 11.83 -15.32
N SER A 88 -7.02 12.26 -14.50
CA SER A 88 -7.38 13.68 -14.38
C SER A 88 -6.24 14.50 -13.77
N ARG A 89 -5.59 13.96 -12.72
CA ARG A 89 -4.45 14.55 -12.03
C ARG A 89 -3.27 14.77 -12.97
N LEU A 90 -2.98 13.83 -13.88
CA LEU A 90 -1.90 13.96 -14.86
C LEU A 90 -2.23 14.94 -15.99
N THR A 91 -3.48 14.98 -16.45
CA THR A 91 -3.94 15.95 -17.45
C THR A 91 -3.81 17.39 -16.93
N ASN A 92 -4.16 17.62 -15.66
CA ASN A 92 -4.06 18.94 -15.05
C ASN A 92 -2.62 19.42 -14.89
N ASP A 93 -1.68 18.53 -14.56
CA ASP A 93 -0.26 18.91 -14.50
C ASP A 93 0.30 19.29 -15.86
N ALA A 94 -0.08 18.54 -16.91
CA ALA A 94 0.36 18.85 -18.27
C ALA A 94 -0.14 20.21 -18.76
N ASN A 95 -1.30 20.67 -18.28
CA ASN A 95 -1.85 21.98 -18.63
C ASN A 95 -1.26 23.14 -17.80
N ASN A 96 -0.54 22.84 -16.70
CA ASN A 96 0.03 23.83 -15.79
C ASN A 96 1.56 23.94 -15.90
N ALA A 97 2.20 23.14 -16.77
CA ALA A 97 3.64 23.13 -17.05
C ALA A 97 3.97 23.95 -18.30
#